data_AF-A0A7Y5Q0N6-F1
#
_entry.id   AF-A0A7Y5Q0N6-F1
#
_cell.length_a   1.000
_cell.length_b   1.000
_cell.length_c   1.000
_cell.angle_alpha   90.00
_cell.angle_beta   90.00
_cell.angle_gamma   90.00
#
_symmetry.space_group_name_H-M   'P 1'
#
loop_
_entity.id
_entity.type
_entity.pdbx_description
1 polymer ?
#
loop_
_entity_poly.entity_id
_entity_poly.type
_entity_poly.pdbx_seq_one_letter_code
_entity_poly.pdbx_strand_id
1 'polypeptide(L)'
;MGTAAASASAVLDNGDGSYSFELAAGTSAGLARYRIVVNDGVSPVQLYPDLTLRVDPLVPLHAGFDSISAANPRPVPLVVNAGADTNRRVLLLLGTNAGTSPGFPLGTTTLPLNASPLLRHTLTNAGGASLAGTFGELDPTGHAQAWFTPPPELLPFLAGTRVEWSGVVFTPTGRVALPLAGFDVLP
;
A
#
# COMPACT_ATOMS: atom_id res chain seq x y z
N MET A 1 0.72 30.05 1.60
CA MET A 1 -0.07 29.13 2.45
C MET A 1 0.23 27.72 1.99
N GLY A 2 0.65 26.83 2.88
CA GLY A 2 0.97 25.44 2.50
C GLY A 2 -0.29 24.66 2.15
N THR A 3 -0.25 23.84 1.12
CA THR A 3 -1.29 22.89 0.77
C THR A 3 -1.44 21.84 1.88
N ALA A 4 -2.66 21.64 2.37
CA ALA A 4 -2.94 20.66 3.42
C ALA A 4 -2.68 19.23 2.91
N ALA A 5 -2.15 18.37 3.78
CA ALA A 5 -1.90 16.98 3.42
C ALA A 5 -3.17 16.19 3.11
N ALA A 6 -4.33 16.61 3.65
CA ALA A 6 -5.63 16.04 3.32
C ALA A 6 -6.76 17.02 3.68
N SER A 7 -7.96 16.79 3.13
CA SER A 7 -9.19 17.57 3.41
C SER A 7 -10.32 16.66 3.87
N ALA A 8 -11.18 17.16 4.76
CA ALA A 8 -12.38 16.46 5.22
C ALA A 8 -13.63 16.96 4.50
N SER A 9 -14.57 16.04 4.22
CA SER A 9 -15.91 16.38 3.75
C SER A 9 -16.76 17.00 4.86
N ALA A 10 -17.99 17.40 4.50
CA ALA A 10 -19.03 17.61 5.51
C ALA A 10 -19.30 16.32 6.29
N VAL A 11 -19.67 16.47 7.57
CA VAL A 11 -20.08 15.36 8.43
C VAL A 11 -21.53 15.01 8.13
N LEU A 12 -21.78 13.72 7.92
CA LEU A 12 -23.09 13.09 7.80
C LEU A 12 -23.49 12.50 9.15
N ASP A 13 -24.69 12.83 9.63
CA ASP A 13 -25.36 12.16 10.74
C ASP A 13 -26.14 10.97 10.20
N ASN A 14 -25.89 9.77 10.74
CA ASN A 14 -26.55 8.53 10.31
C ASN A 14 -27.87 8.26 11.07
N GLY A 15 -28.23 9.10 12.05
CA GLY A 15 -29.49 9.00 12.80
C GLY A 15 -29.53 7.91 13.87
N ASP A 16 -28.43 7.18 14.06
CA ASP A 16 -28.27 6.15 15.09
C ASP A 16 -27.22 6.53 16.16
N GLY A 17 -26.80 7.79 16.17
CA GLY A 17 -25.74 8.30 17.01
C GLY A 17 -24.33 8.11 16.43
N SER A 18 -24.20 7.51 15.24
CA SER A 18 -22.95 7.49 14.47
C SER A 18 -22.89 8.63 13.45
N TYR A 19 -21.67 9.07 13.16
CA TYR A 19 -21.38 10.13 12.20
C TYR A 19 -20.32 9.64 11.21
N SER A 20 -20.37 10.12 9.98
CA SER A 20 -19.44 9.73 8.92
C SER A 20 -18.96 10.95 8.14
N PHE A 21 -17.70 10.94 7.71
CA PHE A 21 -17.13 11.93 6.82
C PHE A 21 -15.99 11.28 6.03
N GLU A 22 -15.71 11.81 4.85
CA GLU A 22 -14.62 11.35 4.00
C GLU A 22 -13.38 12.20 4.21
N LEU A 23 -12.22 11.55 4.17
CA LEU A 23 -10.92 12.22 4.11
C LEU A 23 -10.33 11.98 2.73
N ALA A 24 -10.06 13.05 1.99
CA ALA A 24 -9.36 13.02 0.72
C ALA A 24 -7.90 13.42 0.91
N ALA A 25 -6.97 12.57 0.47
CA ALA A 25 -5.56 12.91 0.45
C ALA A 25 -5.29 14.09 -0.52
N GLY A 26 -4.46 15.02 -0.08
CA GLY A 26 -3.95 16.11 -0.91
C GLY A 26 -2.71 15.69 -1.70
N THR A 27 -2.11 16.64 -2.41
CA THR A 27 -0.87 16.43 -3.19
C THR A 27 0.41 16.65 -2.38
N SER A 28 0.29 17.13 -1.15
CA SER A 28 1.42 17.39 -0.26
C SER A 28 1.59 16.25 0.73
N ALA A 29 2.76 15.63 0.72
CA ALA A 29 3.12 14.65 1.75
C ALA A 29 3.18 15.32 3.13
N GLY A 30 2.80 14.59 4.16
CA GLY A 30 2.84 15.07 5.54
C GLY A 30 1.83 14.40 6.46
N LEU A 31 1.82 14.85 7.70
CA LEU A 31 0.87 14.39 8.72
C LEU A 31 -0.24 15.42 8.90
N ALA A 32 -1.47 15.06 8.55
CA ALA A 32 -2.65 15.79 8.93
C ALA A 32 -3.13 15.35 10.32
N ARG A 33 -3.55 16.31 11.14
CA ARG A 33 -4.17 16.08 12.45
C ARG A 33 -5.56 16.69 12.45
N TYR A 34 -6.55 15.88 12.78
CA TYR A 34 -7.95 16.27 12.84
C TYR A 34 -8.44 16.15 14.26
N ARG A 35 -8.91 17.29 14.78
CA ARG A 35 -9.64 17.35 16.03
C ARG A 35 -11.10 17.05 15.75
N ILE A 36 -11.62 15.98 16.35
CA ILE A 36 -13.05 15.70 16.28
C ILE A 36 -13.71 16.35 17.49
N VAL A 37 -14.62 17.29 17.23
CA VAL A 37 -15.38 17.98 18.28
C VAL A 37 -16.85 17.63 18.10
N VAL A 38 -17.45 17.09 19.15
CA VAL A 38 -18.88 16.80 19.24
C VAL A 38 -19.52 17.92 20.05
N ASN A 39 -20.63 18.48 19.57
CA ASN A 39 -21.41 19.45 20.32
C ASN A 39 -22.86 19.00 20.33
N ASP A 40 -23.35 18.60 21.49
CA ASP A 40 -24.72 18.16 21.75
C ASP A 40 -25.68 19.31 22.10
N GLY A 41 -25.21 20.56 21.98
CA GLY A 41 -25.95 21.76 22.36
C GLY A 41 -25.72 22.22 23.80
N VAL A 42 -25.04 21.42 24.64
CA VAL A 42 -24.65 21.81 26.00
C VAL A 42 -23.24 22.39 26.01
N SER A 43 -22.27 21.65 25.48
CA SER A 43 -20.90 22.12 25.34
C SER A 43 -20.11 21.30 24.31
N PRO A 44 -19.16 21.91 23.58
CA PRO A 44 -18.29 21.17 22.69
C PRO A 44 -17.31 20.27 23.48
N VAL A 45 -17.29 18.98 23.15
CA VAL A 45 -16.36 17.97 23.68
C VAL A 45 -15.44 17.48 22.56
N GLN A 46 -14.14 17.56 22.78
CA GLN A 46 -13.14 16.98 21.87
C GLN A 46 -12.96 15.49 22.16
N LEU A 47 -13.00 14.67 21.10
CA LEU A 47 -12.62 13.27 21.19
C LEU A 47 -11.09 13.15 21.19
N TYR A 48 -10.59 12.24 22.01
CA TYR A 48 -9.16 11.97 22.14
C TYR A 48 -8.85 10.48 21.88
N PRO A 49 -7.74 10.15 21.22
CA PRO A 49 -6.73 11.05 20.64
C PRO A 49 -7.22 11.78 19.38
N ASP A 50 -6.48 12.81 18.96
CA ASP A 50 -6.67 13.42 17.65
C ASP A 50 -6.53 12.35 16.56
N LEU A 51 -7.39 12.43 15.55
CA LEU A 51 -7.27 11.58 14.36
C LEU A 51 -6.05 12.04 13.56
N THR A 52 -5.15 11.12 13.26
CA THR A 52 -3.96 11.40 12.47
C THR A 52 -4.05 10.69 11.12
N LEU A 53 -3.74 11.41 10.04
CA LEU A 53 -3.66 10.86 8.70
C LEU A 53 -2.30 11.19 8.12
N ARG A 54 -1.56 10.16 7.72
CA ARG A 54 -0.29 10.29 7.02
C ARG A 54 -0.52 10.22 5.52
N VAL A 55 0.01 11.19 4.79
CA VAL A 55 0.11 11.16 3.33
C VAL A 55 1.58 11.01 2.98
N ASP A 56 1.91 9.89 2.36
CA ASP A 56 3.27 9.57 1.98
C ASP A 56 3.68 10.27 0.68
N PRO A 57 4.97 10.57 0.50
CA PRO A 57 5.47 11.12 -0.76
C PRO A 57 5.25 10.14 -1.91
N LEU A 58 5.09 10.70 -3.12
CA LEU A 58 4.99 9.90 -4.33
C LEU A 58 6.31 9.13 -4.55
N VAL A 59 6.22 7.80 -4.50
CA VAL A 59 7.36 6.89 -4.73
C VAL A 59 6.97 5.83 -5.76
N PRO A 60 7.94 5.24 -6.49
CA PRO A 60 7.62 4.30 -7.58
C PRO A 60 6.88 3.03 -7.15
N LEU A 61 7.08 2.59 -5.92
CA LEU A 61 6.31 1.52 -5.30
C LEU A 61 6.03 1.92 -3.84
N HIS A 62 4.78 1.84 -3.42
CA HIS A 62 4.33 2.19 -2.07
C HIS A 62 3.47 1.08 -1.49
N ALA A 63 3.65 0.79 -0.20
CA ALA A 63 2.76 -0.07 0.58
C ALA A 63 1.94 0.83 1.51
N GLY A 64 0.61 0.69 1.48
CA GLY A 64 -0.28 1.61 2.19
C GLY A 64 -0.28 1.50 3.71
N PHE A 65 0.44 0.52 4.27
CA PHE A 65 0.60 0.36 5.71
C PHE A 65 2.08 0.15 6.04
N ASP A 66 2.52 0.67 7.18
CA ASP A 66 3.81 0.27 7.75
C ASP A 66 3.72 -1.09 8.44
N SER A 67 2.52 -1.45 8.92
CA SER A 67 2.28 -2.73 9.58
C SER A 67 0.82 -3.20 9.54
N ILE A 68 0.66 -4.51 9.64
CA ILE A 68 -0.63 -5.18 9.85
C ILE A 68 -0.54 -6.13 11.05
N SER A 69 -1.67 -6.50 11.64
CA SER A 69 -1.72 -7.53 12.68
C SER A 69 -2.05 -8.89 12.07
N ALA A 70 -1.33 -9.93 12.49
CA ALA A 70 -1.64 -11.31 12.14
C ALA A 70 -2.98 -11.77 12.74
N ALA A 71 -3.35 -11.25 13.91
CA ALA A 71 -4.62 -11.53 14.57
C ALA A 71 -5.84 -10.84 13.92
N ASN A 72 -5.63 -9.72 13.21
CA ASN A 72 -6.68 -9.00 12.49
C ASN A 72 -6.21 -8.62 11.08
N PRO A 73 -6.19 -9.59 10.15
CA PRO A 73 -5.72 -9.33 8.81
C PRO A 73 -6.59 -8.34 8.07
N ARG A 74 -5.93 -7.53 7.27
CA ARG A 74 -6.57 -6.59 6.35
C ARG A 74 -5.84 -6.61 5.01
N PRO A 75 -6.56 -6.39 3.89
CA PRO A 75 -5.93 -6.15 2.60
C PRO A 75 -4.93 -5.01 2.69
N VAL A 76 -3.71 -5.21 2.19
CA VAL A 76 -2.68 -4.19 2.08
C VAL A 76 -2.70 -3.65 0.65
N PRO A 77 -3.02 -2.37 0.42
CA PRO A 77 -2.87 -1.78 -0.90
C PRO A 77 -1.39 -1.58 -1.23
N LEU A 78 -1.04 -1.91 -2.46
CA LEU A 78 0.25 -1.65 -3.07
C LEU A 78 0.02 -0.74 -4.27
N VAL A 79 0.72 0.39 -4.32
CA VAL A 79 0.56 1.40 -5.37
C VAL A 79 1.85 1.51 -6.17
N VAL A 80 1.74 1.40 -7.49
CA VAL A 80 2.86 1.55 -8.42
C VAL A 80 2.74 2.88 -9.14
N ASN A 81 3.84 3.63 -9.15
CA ASN A 81 4.00 4.89 -9.86
C ASN A 81 5.24 4.81 -10.77
N ALA A 82 5.18 4.01 -11.83
CA ALA A 82 6.31 3.80 -12.72
C ALA A 82 6.56 4.97 -13.70
N GLY A 83 5.73 6.01 -13.62
CA GLY A 83 5.77 7.19 -14.50
C GLY A 83 5.25 6.91 -15.91
N ALA A 84 4.88 7.98 -16.61
CA ALA A 84 4.28 7.89 -17.93
C ALA A 84 5.28 7.42 -18.99
N ASP A 85 4.82 6.47 -19.81
CA ASP A 85 5.42 6.08 -21.08
C ASP A 85 4.34 5.36 -21.86
N THR A 86 4.20 5.73 -23.13
CA THR A 86 2.99 5.51 -23.93
C THR A 86 2.80 4.06 -24.40
N ASN A 87 3.67 3.13 -24.01
CA ASN A 87 3.71 1.79 -24.57
C ASN A 87 3.46 0.69 -23.52
N ARG A 88 2.30 0.01 -23.62
CA ARG A 88 1.92 -1.30 -23.04
C ARG A 88 2.93 -1.88 -22.05
N ARG A 89 2.92 -1.36 -20.82
CA ARG A 89 3.80 -1.83 -19.74
C ARG A 89 3.10 -2.93 -18.98
N VAL A 90 3.75 -4.08 -18.85
CA VAL A 90 3.25 -5.18 -18.00
C VAL A 90 3.99 -5.12 -16.67
N LEU A 91 3.24 -5.12 -15.58
CA LEU A 91 3.71 -5.17 -14.21
C LEU A 91 3.70 -6.62 -13.71
N LEU A 92 4.73 -6.98 -12.93
CA LEU A 92 4.71 -8.10 -12.02
C LEU A 92 5.25 -7.65 -10.66
N LEU A 93 4.42 -7.68 -9.62
CA LEU A 93 4.77 -7.44 -8.22
C LEU A 93 4.96 -8.76 -7.48
N LEU A 94 6.01 -8.82 -6.67
CA LEU A 94 6.42 -10.01 -5.92
C LEU A 94 6.78 -9.61 -4.49
N GLY A 95 6.48 -10.50 -3.55
CA GLY A 95 6.72 -10.30 -2.12
C GLY A 95 7.64 -11.37 -1.54
N THR A 96 8.48 -11.00 -0.58
CA THR A 96 9.31 -11.95 0.18
C THR A 96 9.39 -11.54 1.66
N ASN A 97 9.64 -12.52 2.52
CA ASN A 97 9.98 -12.30 3.93
C ASN A 97 11.38 -12.83 4.28
N ALA A 98 12.18 -13.20 3.27
CA ALA A 98 13.54 -13.75 3.44
C ALA A 98 14.67 -12.72 3.23
N GLY A 99 14.34 -11.43 3.25
CA GLY A 99 15.27 -10.32 3.01
C GLY A 99 15.47 -9.98 1.52
N THR A 100 16.38 -9.02 1.28
CA THR A 100 16.47 -8.30 0.01
C THR A 100 17.87 -8.25 -0.60
N SER A 101 18.86 -8.82 0.08
CA SER A 101 20.26 -8.92 -0.39
C SER A 101 20.71 -10.39 -0.41
N PRO A 102 21.33 -10.87 -1.50
CA PRO A 102 21.77 -10.12 -2.69
C PRO A 102 20.65 -9.83 -3.72
N GLY A 103 19.44 -10.38 -3.54
CA GLY A 103 18.38 -10.36 -4.54
C GLY A 103 18.57 -11.40 -5.64
N PHE A 104 17.75 -11.35 -6.69
CA PHE A 104 17.86 -12.23 -7.84
C PHE A 104 18.15 -11.49 -9.14
N PRO A 105 19.07 -12.00 -9.99
CA PRO A 105 19.37 -11.37 -11.26
C PRO A 105 18.23 -11.56 -12.27
N LEU A 106 17.85 -10.47 -12.93
CA LEU A 106 16.94 -10.40 -14.07
C LEU A 106 17.70 -9.80 -15.26
N GLY A 107 18.60 -10.59 -15.84
CA GLY A 107 19.61 -10.16 -16.81
C GLY A 107 20.40 -8.94 -16.35
N THR A 108 20.15 -7.75 -16.89
CA THR A 108 20.92 -6.54 -16.57
C THR A 108 20.45 -5.78 -15.32
N THR A 109 19.30 -6.14 -14.74
CA THR A 109 18.83 -5.58 -13.47
C THR A 109 18.77 -6.67 -12.41
N THR A 110 18.84 -6.30 -11.14
CA THR A 110 18.60 -7.21 -10.01
C THR A 110 17.26 -6.86 -9.39
N LEU A 111 16.40 -7.85 -9.14
CA LEU A 111 15.25 -7.64 -8.28
C LEU A 111 15.67 -7.91 -6.83
N PRO A 112 15.52 -6.94 -5.91
CA PRO A 112 16.05 -7.04 -4.55
C PRO A 112 15.18 -7.91 -3.64
N LEU A 113 14.85 -9.13 -4.06
CA LEU A 113 14.08 -10.09 -3.27
C LEU A 113 14.84 -11.41 -3.14
N ASN A 114 14.89 -11.99 -1.94
CA ASN A 114 15.43 -13.33 -1.75
C ASN A 114 14.34 -14.40 -1.89
N ALA A 115 14.74 -15.61 -2.29
CA ALA A 115 13.83 -16.73 -2.43
C ALA A 115 13.18 -17.11 -1.09
N SER A 116 11.85 -17.28 -1.11
CA SER A 116 11.06 -17.70 0.05
C SER A 116 9.79 -18.42 -0.41
N PRO A 117 9.11 -19.15 0.48
CA PRO A 117 7.76 -19.66 0.21
C PRO A 117 6.79 -18.54 -0.19
N LEU A 118 6.92 -17.34 0.39
CA LEU A 118 6.13 -16.17 0.02
C LEU A 118 6.45 -15.68 -1.38
N LEU A 119 7.73 -15.63 -1.78
CA LEU A 119 8.12 -15.27 -3.14
C LEU A 119 7.55 -16.25 -4.16
N ARG A 120 7.64 -17.55 -3.87
CA ARG A 120 7.04 -18.57 -4.72
C ARG A 120 5.52 -18.40 -4.80
N HIS A 121 4.86 -18.15 -3.67
CA HIS A 121 3.42 -17.95 -3.61
C HIS A 121 2.99 -16.73 -4.45
N THR A 122 3.66 -15.59 -4.28
CA THR A 122 3.34 -14.35 -5.01
C THR A 122 3.61 -14.47 -6.50
N LEU A 123 4.64 -15.21 -6.90
CA LEU A 123 4.93 -15.50 -8.30
C LEU A 123 3.88 -16.42 -8.94
N THR A 124 3.52 -17.53 -8.28
CA THR A 124 2.60 -18.52 -8.85
C THR A 124 1.15 -18.04 -8.88
N ASN A 125 0.75 -17.17 -7.96
CA ASN A 125 -0.63 -16.72 -7.80
C ASN A 125 -0.81 -15.23 -8.18
N ALA A 126 0.13 -14.66 -8.93
CA ALA A 126 0.08 -13.25 -9.34
C ALA A 126 -1.23 -12.93 -10.08
N GLY A 127 -1.87 -11.82 -9.72
CA GLY A 127 -3.20 -11.43 -10.23
C GLY A 127 -4.39 -12.23 -9.67
N GLY A 128 -4.14 -13.24 -8.83
CA GLY A 128 -5.19 -14.01 -8.15
C GLY A 128 -5.95 -13.21 -7.08
N ALA A 129 -6.99 -13.80 -6.48
CA ALA A 129 -7.86 -13.09 -5.54
C ALA A 129 -7.14 -12.49 -4.31
N SER A 130 -6.13 -13.19 -3.77
CA SER A 130 -5.29 -12.70 -2.67
C SER A 130 -4.20 -11.71 -3.10
N LEU A 131 -4.02 -11.53 -4.41
CA LEU A 131 -2.92 -10.81 -5.05
C LEU A 131 -3.43 -9.97 -6.22
N ALA A 132 -4.63 -9.40 -6.09
CA ALA A 132 -5.31 -8.71 -7.18
C ALA A 132 -4.44 -7.55 -7.69
N GLY A 133 -4.34 -7.40 -9.02
CA GLY A 133 -3.55 -6.32 -9.64
C GLY A 133 -2.01 -6.46 -9.53
N THR A 134 -1.49 -7.51 -8.88
CA THR A 134 -0.03 -7.75 -8.81
C THR A 134 0.57 -8.19 -10.15
N PHE A 135 -0.26 -8.56 -11.12
CA PHE A 135 0.13 -8.81 -12.50
C PHE A 135 -0.89 -8.20 -13.44
N GLY A 136 -0.43 -7.48 -14.47
CA GLY A 136 -1.32 -6.82 -15.43
C GLY A 136 -0.68 -5.63 -16.12
N GLU A 137 -1.45 -4.89 -16.90
CA GLU A 137 -0.96 -3.68 -17.56
C GLU A 137 -1.00 -2.49 -16.60
N LEU A 138 -0.01 -1.60 -16.70
CA LEU A 138 -0.11 -0.26 -16.11
C LEU A 138 -1.07 0.60 -16.93
N ASP A 139 -1.72 1.56 -16.28
CA ASP A 139 -2.53 2.56 -16.97
C ASP A 139 -1.65 3.49 -17.84
N PRO A 140 -2.24 4.34 -18.71
CA PRO A 140 -1.47 5.23 -19.60
C PRO A 140 -0.54 6.22 -18.87
N THR A 141 -0.75 6.47 -17.58
CA THR A 141 0.11 7.31 -16.74
C THR A 141 1.22 6.52 -16.06
N GLY A 142 1.28 5.20 -16.27
CA GLY A 142 2.23 4.29 -15.65
C GLY A 142 1.87 3.94 -14.21
N HIS A 143 0.59 4.07 -13.84
CA HIS A 143 0.10 3.77 -12.52
C HIS A 143 -0.64 2.43 -12.49
N ALA A 144 -0.57 1.74 -11.34
CA ALA A 144 -1.38 0.57 -11.07
C ALA A 144 -1.62 0.44 -9.56
N GLN A 145 -2.78 -0.10 -9.22
CA GLN A 145 -3.11 -0.48 -7.85
C GLN A 145 -3.19 -2.00 -7.77
N ALA A 146 -2.52 -2.54 -6.76
CA ALA A 146 -2.55 -3.96 -6.42
C ALA A 146 -2.92 -4.13 -4.95
N TRP A 147 -3.26 -5.36 -4.59
CA TRP A 147 -3.69 -5.72 -3.25
C TRP A 147 -3.02 -7.00 -2.82
N PHE A 148 -2.49 -7.00 -1.61
CA PHE A 148 -2.14 -8.22 -0.89
C PHE A 148 -3.19 -8.47 0.18
N THR A 149 -4.04 -9.46 -0.06
CA THR A 149 -5.02 -9.95 0.91
C THR A 149 -4.50 -11.28 1.44
N PRO A 150 -3.70 -11.28 2.53
CA PRO A 150 -3.09 -12.50 3.03
C PRO A 150 -4.19 -13.51 3.40
N PRO A 151 -4.16 -14.73 2.84
CA PRO A 151 -5.09 -15.76 3.29
C PRO A 151 -4.83 -16.07 4.76
N PRO A 152 -5.86 -16.43 5.56
CA PRO A 152 -5.70 -16.69 7.00
C PRO A 152 -4.59 -17.71 7.31
N GLU A 153 -4.43 -18.71 6.46
CA GLU A 153 -3.40 -19.76 6.52
C GLU A 153 -1.96 -19.20 6.48
N LEU A 154 -1.73 -18.06 5.80
CA LEU A 154 -0.40 -17.52 5.56
C LEU A 154 0.09 -16.66 6.73
N LEU A 155 -0.81 -15.97 7.43
CA LEU A 155 -0.45 -14.98 8.45
C LEU A 155 0.36 -15.53 9.63
N PRO A 156 0.08 -16.73 10.19
CA PRO A 156 0.89 -17.28 11.26
C PRO A 156 2.37 -17.44 10.88
N PHE A 157 2.66 -17.68 9.59
CA PHE A 157 4.04 -17.81 9.09
C PHE A 157 4.73 -16.46 8.83
N LEU A 158 3.95 -15.37 8.78
CA LEU A 158 4.45 -14.03 8.58
C LEU A 158 4.53 -13.23 9.89
N ALA A 159 3.83 -13.66 10.94
CA ALA A 159 3.84 -13.01 12.25
C ALA A 159 5.28 -12.81 12.76
N GLY A 160 5.60 -11.57 13.15
CA GLY A 160 6.94 -11.17 13.57
C GLY A 160 7.95 -10.96 12.44
N THR A 161 7.52 -10.99 11.18
CA THR A 161 8.40 -10.77 10.03
C THR A 161 8.07 -9.47 9.30
N ARG A 162 9.03 -9.00 8.51
CA ARG A 162 8.82 -7.92 7.54
C ARG A 162 8.59 -8.51 6.17
N VAL A 163 7.50 -8.11 5.54
CA VAL A 163 7.20 -8.45 4.15
C VAL A 163 7.69 -7.32 3.25
N GLU A 164 8.63 -7.66 2.38
CA GLU A 164 9.20 -6.76 1.39
C GLU A 164 8.62 -7.07 0.01
N TRP A 165 8.25 -6.03 -0.71
CA TRP A 165 7.73 -6.07 -2.07
C TRP A 165 8.67 -5.34 -3.00
N SER A 166 8.79 -5.90 -4.20
CA SER A 166 9.39 -5.23 -5.34
C SER A 166 8.66 -5.73 -6.59
N GLY A 167 8.96 -5.14 -7.73
CA GLY A 167 8.34 -5.54 -8.97
C GLY A 167 9.25 -5.37 -10.16
N VAL A 168 8.83 -5.93 -11.27
CA VAL A 168 9.42 -5.64 -12.56
C VAL A 168 8.35 -5.07 -13.47
N VAL A 169 8.72 -3.99 -14.16
CA VAL A 169 7.94 -3.43 -15.25
C VAL A 169 8.60 -3.86 -16.55
N PHE A 170 7.88 -4.65 -17.34
CA PHE A 170 8.25 -5.04 -18.69
C PHE A 170 7.86 -3.92 -19.65
N THR A 171 8.83 -3.47 -20.44
CA THR A 171 8.68 -2.41 -21.45
C THR A 171 9.11 -2.97 -22.80
N PRO A 172 8.74 -2.34 -23.93
CA PRO A 172 9.22 -2.77 -25.24
C PRO A 172 10.76 -2.76 -25.37
N THR A 173 11.43 -1.91 -24.60
CA THR A 173 12.89 -1.70 -24.65
C THR A 173 13.66 -2.49 -23.59
N GLY A 174 12.98 -3.22 -22.70
CA GLY A 174 13.63 -3.98 -21.63
C GLY A 174 12.78 -4.10 -20.38
N ARG A 175 13.44 -4.17 -19.22
CA ARG A 175 12.79 -4.34 -17.92
C ARG A 175 13.39 -3.42 -16.88
N VAL A 176 12.54 -2.91 -16.00
CA VAL A 176 12.92 -2.01 -14.91
C VAL A 176 12.48 -2.65 -13.61
N ALA A 177 13.41 -2.82 -12.67
CA ALA A 177 13.09 -3.22 -11.31
C ALA A 177 12.57 -2.01 -10.53
N LEU A 178 11.48 -2.20 -9.80
CA LEU A 178 10.96 -1.20 -8.86
C LEU A 178 11.78 -1.23 -7.56
N PRO A 179 11.89 -0.10 -6.85
CA PRO A 179 12.47 -0.07 -5.51
C PRO A 179 11.65 -0.93 -4.54
N LEU A 180 12.21 -1.16 -3.36
CA LEU A 180 11.54 -1.88 -2.29
C LEU A 180 10.43 -1.04 -1.65
N ALA A 181 9.33 -1.69 -1.30
CA ALA A 181 8.35 -1.20 -0.35
C ALA A 181 7.93 -2.36 0.55
N GLY A 182 7.64 -2.11 1.82
CA GLY A 182 7.34 -3.21 2.72
C GLY A 182 6.69 -2.77 4.01
N PHE A 183 6.16 -3.75 4.72
CA PHE A 183 5.44 -3.57 5.97
C PHE A 183 5.73 -4.71 6.93
N ASP A 184 5.55 -4.45 8.21
CA ASP A 184 5.75 -5.43 9.26
C ASP A 184 4.44 -6.18 9.55
N VAL A 185 4.53 -7.48 9.79
CA VAL A 185 3.39 -8.28 10.26
C VAL A 185 3.59 -8.49 11.75
N LEU A 186 2.82 -7.76 12.54
CA LEU A 186 2.83 -7.87 13.99
C LEU A 186 2.08 -9.14 14.41
N PRO A 187 2.49 -9.79 15.52
CA PRO A 187 1.78 -10.95 16.05
C PRO A 187 0.31 -10.67 16.39
#